data_AF-A0A3D5Q434-F1
#
_entry.id   AF-A0A3D5Q434-F1
#
_cell.length_a   1.000
_cell.length_b   1.000
_cell.length_c   1.000
_cell.angle_alpha   90.00
_cell.angle_beta   90.00
_cell.angle_gamma   90.00
#
_symmetry.space_group_name_H-M   'P 1'
#
loop_
_entity.id
_entity.type
_entity.pdbx_description
1 polymer ?
#
loop_
_entity_poly.entity_id
_entity_poly.type
_entity_poly.pdbx_seq_one_letter_code
_entity_poly.pdbx_strand_id
1 'polypeptide(L)' 'QLGLRKGEMTNMVPDGKGRLRLDYTIPARGLIGFRNTFLTMTSGTGILTSTFSHYGPIKEGTMGSRQNGVLVSMA' A
#
# COMPACT_ATOMS: atom_id res chain seq x y z
N GLN A 1 -2.51 6.70 3.83
CA GLN A 1 -2.25 5.24 4.02
C GLN A 1 -0.91 4.81 3.44
N LEU A 2 -0.54 5.18 2.20
CA LEU A 2 0.77 4.79 1.62
C LEU A 2 1.99 5.37 2.36
N GLY A 3 1.92 6.62 2.86
CA GLY A 3 2.99 7.21 3.66
C GLY A 3 3.26 6.48 4.99
N LEU A 4 2.21 5.97 5.64
CA LEU A 4 2.34 5.14 6.86
C LEU A 4 3.05 3.81 6.59
N ARG A 5 2.95 3.31 5.36
CA ARG A 5 3.61 2.09 4.88
C ARG A 5 4.99 2.36 4.28
N LYS A 6 5.58 3.53 4.58
CA LYS A 6 6.90 3.98 4.08
C LYS A 6 6.97 4.08 2.55
N GLY A 7 5.84 4.30 1.90
CA GLY A 7 5.78 4.63 0.48
C GLY A 7 6.21 6.07 0.25
N GLU A 8 7.25 6.25 -0.55
CA GLU A 8 7.69 7.55 -1.06
C GLU A 8 7.01 7.80 -2.39
N MET A 9 6.39 8.97 -2.53
CA MET A 9 5.78 9.38 -3.79
C MET A 9 6.89 9.80 -4.74
N THR A 10 6.98 9.15 -5.89
CA THR A 10 7.95 9.51 -6.93
C THR A 10 7.34 10.40 -8.00
N ASN A 11 6.04 10.22 -8.27
CA ASN A 11 5.36 10.99 -9.30
C ASN A 11 3.86 11.12 -9.02
N MET A 12 3.29 12.21 -9.52
CA MET A 12 1.85 12.49 -9.47
C MET A 12 1.45 13.17 -10.78
N VAL A 13 0.60 12.50 -11.55
CA VAL A 13 0.15 13.00 -12.87
C VAL A 13 -1.38 13.03 -12.90
N PRO A 14 -2.01 14.22 -12.96
CA PRO A 14 -3.44 14.33 -13.17
C PRO A 14 -3.81 14.02 -14.62
N ASP A 15 -4.88 13.27 -14.83
CA ASP A 15 -5.42 12.95 -16.16
C ASP A 15 -6.32 14.07 -16.73
N GLY A 16 -6.56 15.14 -15.95
CA GLY A 16 -7.46 16.25 -16.31
C GLY A 16 -8.95 15.89 -16.36
N LYS A 17 -9.29 14.59 -16.37
CA LYS A 17 -10.66 14.03 -16.42
C LYS A 17 -11.15 13.52 -15.05
N GLY A 18 -10.55 14.02 -13.96
CA GLY A 18 -10.93 13.67 -12.59
C GLY A 18 -10.23 12.45 -11.98
N ARG A 19 -9.34 11.79 -12.72
CA ARG A 19 -8.46 10.72 -12.19
C ARG A 19 -7.03 11.24 -11.98
N LEU A 20 -6.35 10.66 -11.00
CA LEU A 20 -4.97 10.97 -10.65
C LEU A 20 -4.15 9.69 -10.71
N ARG A 21 -3.07 9.69 -11.49
CA ARG A 21 -2.08 8.62 -11.47
C ARG A 21 -1.02 8.97 -10.44
N LEU A 22 -0.73 8.02 -9.56
CA LEU A 22 0.28 8.16 -8.51
C LEU A 22 1.30 7.05 -8.65
N ASP A 23 2.57 7.40 -8.77
CA ASP A 23 3.67 6.44 -8.72
C ASP A 23 4.36 6.56 -7.35
N TYR A 24 4.57 5.40 -6.72
CA TYR A 24 5.18 5.29 -5.40
C TYR A 24 6.29 4.24 -5.41
N THR A 25 7.37 4.53 -4.70
CA THR A 25 8.36 3.53 -4.30
C THR A 25 8.07 3.09 -2.86
N ILE A 26 7.69 1.83 -2.70
CA ILE A 26 7.29 1.25 -1.42
C ILE A 26 8.03 -0.07 -1.18
N PRO A 27 8.50 -0.36 0.04
CA PRO A 27 9.03 -1.69 0.35
C PRO A 27 7.94 -2.75 0.19
N ALA A 28 8.31 -3.92 -0.35
CA ALA A 28 7.38 -5.02 -0.60
C ALA A 28 6.59 -5.43 0.66
N ARG A 29 7.23 -5.40 1.85
CA ARG A 29 6.58 -5.66 3.14
C ARG A 29 5.42 -4.70 3.45
N GLY A 30 5.59 -3.42 3.14
CA GLY A 30 4.54 -2.40 3.31
C GLY A 30 3.40 -2.53 2.31
N LEU A 31 3.60 -3.24 1.20
CA LEU A 31 2.55 -3.48 0.19
C LEU A 31 1.63 -4.65 0.57
N ILE A 32 2.06 -5.55 1.46
CA ILE A 32 1.27 -6.71 1.90
C ILE A 32 -0.05 -6.23 2.52
N GLY A 33 -1.17 -6.79 2.05
CA GLY A 33 -2.52 -6.42 2.49
C GLY A 33 -3.02 -5.05 1.99
N PHE A 34 -2.21 -4.25 1.30
CA PHE A 34 -2.62 -2.92 0.83
C PHE A 34 -3.70 -3.01 -0.25
N ARG A 35 -3.62 -4.02 -1.13
CA ARG A 35 -4.55 -4.17 -2.27
C ARG A 35 -6.01 -4.19 -1.82
N ASN A 36 -6.33 -4.91 -0.75
CA ASN A 36 -7.69 -4.98 -0.23
C ASN A 36 -8.14 -3.61 0.31
N THR A 37 -7.31 -3.00 1.18
CA THR A 37 -7.58 -1.66 1.71
C THR A 37 -7.73 -0.61 0.60
N PHE A 38 -6.94 -0.70 -0.48
CA PHE A 38 -7.02 0.21 -1.62
C PHE A 38 -8.34 0.08 -2.37
N LEU A 39 -8.80 -1.15 -2.61
CA LEU A 39 -10.11 -1.38 -3.23
C LEU A 39 -11.24 -0.86 -2.34
N THR A 40 -11.16 -1.05 -1.02
CA THR A 40 -12.13 -0.48 -0.07
C THR A 40 -12.11 1.05 -0.10
N MET A 41 -10.93 1.68 -0.07
CA MET A 41 -10.80 3.15 -0.09
C MET A 41 -11.27 3.79 -1.39
N THR A 42 -11.11 3.09 -2.52
CA THR A 42 -11.50 3.59 -3.84
C THR A 42 -12.87 3.09 -4.29
N SER A 43 -13.60 2.40 -3.41
CA SER A 43 -14.88 1.74 -3.72
C SER A 43 -14.80 0.90 -5.01
N GLY A 44 -13.67 0.23 -5.23
CA GLY A 44 -13.40 -0.61 -6.41
C GLY A 44 -13.04 0.14 -7.70
N THR A 45 -13.08 1.47 -7.73
CA THR A 45 -12.79 2.26 -8.95
C THR A 45 -11.30 2.44 -9.23
N GLY A 46 -10.45 2.23 -8.22
CA GLY A 46 -9.01 2.40 -8.30
C GLY A 46 -8.32 1.26 -9.04
N ILE A 47 -7.30 1.60 -9.81
CA ILE A 47 -6.43 0.63 -10.47
C ILE A 47 -5.09 0.65 -9.73
N LEU A 48 -4.63 -0.52 -9.26
CA LEU A 48 -3.35 -0.68 -8.60
C LEU A 48 -2.49 -1.67 -9.39
N THR A 49 -1.29 -1.23 -9.74
CA THR A 49 -0.26 -2.07 -10.35
C THR A 49 1.00 -1.99 -9.50
N SER A 50 1.70 -3.11 -9.34
CA SER A 50 2.92 -3.19 -8.56
C SER A 50 3.92 -4.09 -9.28
N THR A 51 5.14 -3.61 -9.41
CA THR A 51 6.25 -4.34 -10.03
C THR A 51 7.48 -4.20 -9.16
N PHE A 52 8.32 -5.23 -9.13
CA PHE A 52 9.60 -5.17 -8.43
C PHE A 52 10.49 -4.09 -9.06
N SER A 53 11.11 -3.26 -8.23
CA SER A 53 12.01 -2.18 -8.67
C SER A 53 13.47 -2.52 -8.40
N HIS A 54 13.86 -2.66 -7.13
CA HIS A 54 15.24 -2.93 -6.71
C HIS A 54 15.30 -3.42 -5.26
N TYR A 55 16.47 -3.91 -4.85
CA TYR A 55 16.81 -4.10 -3.44
C TYR A 55 17.43 -2.81 -2.90
N GLY A 56 17.08 -2.44 -1.67
CA GLY A 56 17.62 -1.27 -0.99
C GLY A 56 17.77 -1.54 0.52
N PRO A 57 18.36 -0.58 1.25
CA PRO A 57 18.47 -0.69 2.70
C PRO A 57 17.09 -0.86 3.34
N ILE A 58 17.06 -1.62 4.43
CA ILE A 58 15.82 -1.89 5.16
C ILE A 58 15.28 -0.56 5.70
N LYS A 59 14.11 -0.12 5.20
CA LYS A 59 13.38 0.99 5.84
C LYS A 59 12.95 0.56 7.24
N GLU A 60 13.38 1.30 8.26
CA GLU A 60 13.04 1.03 9.66
C GLU A 60 11.57 1.39 9.97
N GLY A 61 10.94 0.58 10.84
CA GLY A 61 9.58 0.78 11.33
C GLY A 61 8.65 -0.42 11.17
N THR A 62 7.56 -0.43 11.95
CA THR A 62 6.52 -1.47 11.92
C THR A 62 5.62 -1.27 10.70
N MET A 63 5.84 -2.05 9.62
CA MET A 63 5.12 -1.91 8.34
C MET A 63 3.72 -2.55 8.31
N GLY A 64 3.02 -2.55 9.44
CA GLY A 64 1.69 -3.14 9.58
C GLY A 64 1.74 -4.37 10.47
N SER A 65 1.53 -4.15 11.77
CA SER A 65 1.00 -5.18 12.63
C SER A 65 -0.51 -5.20 12.47
N ARG A 66 -1.11 -6.39 12.57
CA ARG A 66 -2.56 -6.51 12.67
C ARG A 66 -2.95 -5.94 14.04
N GLN A 67 -3.79 -4.92 14.06
CA GLN A 67 -4.23 -4.26 15.31
C GLN A 67 -5.08 -5.20 16.17
N ASN A 68 -5.79 -6.13 15.53
CA ASN A 68 -6.73 -7.03 16.18
C ASN A 68 -6.12 -8.43 16.32
N GLY A 69 -6.35 -9.05 17.48
CA GLY A 69 -6.05 -10.47 17.71
C GLY A 69 -6.97 -11.40 16.92
N VAL A 70 -6.83 -12.70 17.19
CA VAL A 70 -7.66 -13.76 16.60
C VAL A 70 -8.43 -14.48 17.70
N LEU A 71 -9.64 -14.94 17.38
CA LEU A 71 -10.39 -15.84 18.24
C LEU A 71 -9.93 -17.26 17.95
N VAL A 72 -9.40 -17.96 18.95
CA VAL A 72 -8.96 -19.36 18.85
C VAL A 72 -9.95 -20.22 19.63
N SER A 73 -10.51 -21.23 18.97
CA SER A 73 -11.43 -22.18 19.62
C SER A 73 -10.65 -23.09 20.57
N MET A 74 -11.17 -23.27 21.78
CA MET A 74 -10.62 -24.16 22.81
C MET A 74 -11.33 -25.51 22.68
N ALA A 75 -11.02 -26.28 21.65
CA ALA A 75 -11.45 -27.68 21.56
C ALA A 75 -10.44 -28.58 22.26
#